data_AF-A0A927DAR2-F1
#
_entry.id   AF-A0A927DAR2-F1
#
_cell.length_a   1.000
_cell.length_b   1.000
_cell.length_c   1.000
_cell.angle_alpha   90.00
_cell.angle_beta   90.00
_cell.angle_gamma   90.00
#
_symmetry.space_group_name_H-M   'P 1'
#
loop_
_entity.id
_entity.type
_entity.pdbx_description
1 polymer ?
#
loop_
_entity_poly.entity_id
_entity_poly.type
_entity_poly.pdbx_seq_one_letter_code
_entity_poly.pdbx_strand_id
1 'polypeptide(L)'
;MQESFNDLAGDAFSMSSQERQRAYGLFKSAYAGELLNNPDLDSGDRADAAKSVNDKIAGKAILYATGGVLKYRGTDVVAPYGMGEDDFTSKMDNARAEAFKGLGSPSNFAPVKLPSGRYGFRIGNRLATKDGQVITVEIN
;
A
#
# COMPACT_ATOMS: atom_id res chain seq x y z
N MET A 1 -2.89 11.07 -13.05
CA MET A 1 -1.89 9.99 -12.87
C MET A 1 -1.09 10.17 -11.59
N GLN A 2 -0.21 11.17 -11.46
CA GLN A 2 0.51 11.38 -10.20
C GLN A 2 -0.44 11.73 -9.05
N GLU A 3 -1.38 12.64 -9.29
CA GLU A 3 -2.47 12.97 -8.35
C GLU A 3 -3.27 11.72 -8.00
N SER A 4 -3.77 10.99 -9.00
CA SER A 4 -4.50 9.72 -8.80
C SER A 4 -3.72 8.69 -7.95
N PHE A 5 -2.40 8.56 -8.15
CA PHE A 5 -1.57 7.69 -7.31
C PHE A 5 -1.48 8.21 -5.86
N ASN A 6 -1.32 9.52 -5.69
CA ASN A 6 -1.26 10.13 -4.36
C ASN A 6 -2.59 9.96 -3.62
N ASP A 7 -3.71 10.19 -4.30
CA ASP A 7 -5.05 10.08 -3.71
C ASP A 7 -5.37 8.65 -3.29
N LEU A 8 -4.93 7.66 -4.08
CA LEU A 8 -5.23 6.24 -3.82
C LEU A 8 -4.25 5.56 -2.87
N ALA A 9 -2.98 5.97 -2.85
CA ALA A 9 -1.93 5.23 -2.16
C ALA A 9 -0.84 6.09 -1.50
N GLY A 10 -0.87 7.41 -1.67
CA GLY A 10 0.20 8.30 -1.21
C GLY A 10 0.51 8.17 0.28
N ASP A 11 -0.54 8.13 1.09
CA ASP A 11 -0.43 8.07 2.56
C ASP A 11 0.13 6.73 3.07
N ALA A 12 -0.07 5.65 2.32
CA ALA A 12 0.43 4.31 2.64
C ALA A 12 1.97 4.22 2.57
N PHE A 13 2.65 5.19 1.95
CA PHE A 13 4.10 5.23 1.79
C PHE A 13 4.80 6.31 2.64
N SER A 14 4.15 6.85 3.67
CA SER A 14 4.65 7.96 4.51
C SER A 14 6.09 7.83 5.03
N MET A 15 6.64 6.61 5.13
CA MET A 15 8.03 6.36 5.59
C MET A 15 8.90 5.58 4.61
N SER A 16 8.45 5.37 3.38
CA SER A 16 9.12 4.50 2.42
C SER A 16 9.21 5.15 1.04
N SER A 17 10.03 6.20 0.92
CA SER A 17 10.16 6.97 -0.32
C SER A 17 10.65 6.12 -1.50
N GLN A 18 11.56 5.17 -1.25
CA GLN A 18 12.04 4.25 -2.26
C GLN A 18 10.94 3.29 -2.72
N GLU A 19 10.16 2.74 -1.78
CA GLU A 19 9.03 1.88 -2.13
C GLU A 19 7.95 2.66 -2.89
N ARG A 20 7.68 3.91 -2.48
CA ARG A 20 6.79 4.81 -3.20
C ARG A 20 7.23 5.01 -4.65
N GLN A 21 8.53 5.21 -4.88
CA GLN A 21 9.08 5.37 -6.23
C GLN A 21 8.93 4.10 -7.06
N ARG A 22 9.19 2.92 -6.47
CA ARG A 22 8.98 1.63 -7.13
C ARG A 22 7.52 1.42 -7.48
N ALA A 23 6.62 1.58 -6.51
CA ALA A 23 5.17 1.48 -6.70
C ALA A 23 4.66 2.46 -7.76
N TYR A 24 5.11 3.72 -7.74
CA TYR A 24 4.73 4.69 -8.76
C TYR A 24 5.25 4.30 -10.16
N GLY A 25 6.46 3.74 -10.26
CA GLY A 25 7.00 3.19 -11.50
C GLY A 25 6.12 2.07 -12.07
N LEU A 26 5.75 1.10 -11.24
CA LEU A 26 4.87 -0.01 -11.60
C LEU A 26 3.45 0.48 -11.97
N PHE A 27 2.92 1.43 -11.20
CA PHE A 27 1.62 2.05 -11.44
C PHE A 27 1.55 2.68 -12.83
N LYS A 28 2.58 3.43 -13.25
CA LYS A 28 2.60 4.03 -14.60
C LYS A 28 2.49 2.97 -15.70
N SER A 29 3.26 1.88 -15.57
CA SER A 29 3.26 0.79 -16.54
C SER A 29 1.91 0.07 -16.58
N ALA A 30 1.34 -0.24 -15.41
CA ALA A 30 0.05 -0.90 -15.29
C ALA A 30 -1.09 0.00 -15.81
N TYR A 31 -1.08 1.28 -15.46
CA TYR A 31 -2.05 2.26 -15.93
C TYR A 31 -2.04 2.38 -17.46
N ALA A 32 -0.85 2.46 -18.07
CA ALA A 32 -0.74 2.51 -19.53
C ALA A 32 -1.28 1.22 -20.20
N GLY A 33 -0.99 0.06 -19.62
CA GLY A 33 -1.51 -1.22 -20.12
C GLY A 33 -3.05 -1.31 -20.03
N GLU A 34 -3.62 -0.93 -18.89
CA GLU A 34 -5.09 -0.91 -18.71
C GLU A 34 -5.76 0.12 -19.62
N LEU A 35 -5.13 1.28 -19.86
CA LEU A 35 -5.64 2.30 -20.79
C LEU A 35 -5.70 1.78 -22.23
N LEU A 36 -4.65 1.09 -22.70
CA LEU A 36 -4.60 0.53 -24.05
C LEU A 36 -5.62 -0.59 -24.28
N ASN A 37 -5.95 -1.33 -23.23
CA ASN A 37 -6.88 -2.47 -23.28
C ASN A 37 -8.32 -2.10 -22.95
N ASN A 38 -8.64 -0.81 -22.77
CA ASN A 38 -9.97 -0.39 -22.35
C ASN A 38 -10.88 -0.09 -23.56
N PRO A 39 -11.92 -0.90 -23.82
CA PRO A 39 -12.84 -0.70 -24.93
C PRO A 39 -13.79 0.51 -24.74
N ASP A 40 -13.97 1.01 -23.52
CA ASP A 40 -14.92 2.08 -23.21
C ASP A 40 -14.39 3.47 -23.61
N LEU A 41 -13.08 3.62 -23.81
CA LEU A 41 -12.43 4.87 -24.21
C LEU A 41 -12.71 5.26 -25.67
N ASP A 42 -13.20 4.32 -26.48
CA ASP A 42 -13.59 4.56 -27.88
C ASP A 42 -15.03 5.13 -28.02
N SER A 43 -15.79 5.20 -26.92
CA SER A 43 -17.19 5.63 -26.94
C SER A 43 -17.38 7.12 -26.61
N GLY A 44 -18.20 7.81 -27.41
CA GLY A 44 -18.24 9.27 -27.57
C GLY A 44 -18.76 10.15 -26.42
N ASP A 45 -19.08 9.62 -25.24
CA ASP A 45 -19.52 10.40 -24.07
C ASP A 45 -18.34 10.71 -23.13
N ARG A 46 -17.53 11.70 -23.52
CA ARG A 46 -16.09 11.74 -23.20
C ARG A 46 -15.65 12.33 -21.86
N ALA A 47 -16.50 12.96 -21.05
CA ALA A 47 -16.01 13.68 -19.86
C ALA A 47 -16.23 12.89 -18.55
N ASP A 48 -17.48 12.54 -18.24
CA ASP A 48 -17.82 11.85 -17.00
C ASP A 48 -17.51 10.35 -17.06
N ALA A 49 -17.71 9.72 -18.23
CA ALA A 49 -17.26 8.36 -18.47
C ALA A 49 -15.74 8.26 -18.42
N ALA A 50 -15.00 9.23 -18.98
CA ALA A 50 -13.54 9.24 -18.93
C ALA A 50 -12.99 9.39 -17.51
N LYS A 51 -13.63 10.18 -16.63
CA LYS A 51 -13.25 10.25 -15.20
C LYS A 51 -13.47 8.92 -14.48
N SER A 52 -14.66 8.34 -14.59
CA SER A 52 -14.96 7.04 -13.94
C SER A 52 -14.08 5.91 -14.46
N VAL A 53 -13.80 5.90 -15.76
CA VAL A 53 -12.88 4.95 -16.40
C VAL A 53 -11.46 5.15 -15.88
N ASN A 54 -10.99 6.39 -15.77
CA ASN A 54 -9.67 6.71 -15.22
C ASN A 54 -9.53 6.25 -13.75
N ASP A 55 -10.55 6.43 -12.92
CA ASP A 55 -10.53 5.97 -11.53
C ASP A 55 -10.48 4.43 -11.43
N LYS A 56 -11.22 3.71 -12.28
CA LYS A 56 -11.16 2.24 -12.35
C LYS A 56 -9.79 1.73 -12.83
N ILE A 57 -9.24 2.35 -13.88
CA ILE A 57 -7.90 2.04 -14.40
C ILE A 57 -6.85 2.31 -13.32
N ALA A 58 -6.93 3.46 -12.64
CA ALA A 58 -6.02 3.83 -11.57
C ALA A 58 -6.13 2.84 -10.39
N GLY A 59 -7.33 2.46 -9.97
CA GLY A 59 -7.55 1.47 -8.92
C GLY A 59 -6.91 0.11 -9.24
N LYS A 60 -7.12 -0.41 -10.46
CA LYS A 60 -6.46 -1.64 -10.93
C LYS A 60 -4.94 -1.49 -10.99
N ALA A 61 -4.45 -0.38 -11.50
CA ALA A 61 -3.01 -0.11 -11.59
C ALA A 61 -2.35 -0.05 -10.20
N ILE A 62 -3.05 0.49 -9.19
CA ILE A 62 -2.60 0.46 -7.79
C ILE A 62 -2.58 -0.98 -7.27
N LEU A 63 -3.63 -1.77 -7.52
CA LEU A 63 -3.67 -3.18 -7.12
C LEU A 63 -2.47 -3.96 -7.68
N TYR A 64 -2.13 -3.75 -8.96
CA TYR A 64 -0.95 -4.37 -9.57
C TYR A 64 0.37 -3.83 -9.02
N ALA A 65 0.45 -2.53 -8.73
CA ALA A 65 1.68 -1.90 -8.27
C ALA A 65 2.00 -2.19 -6.80
N THR A 66 0.98 -2.39 -5.96
CA THR A 66 1.14 -2.44 -4.51
C THR A 66 0.59 -3.71 -3.87
N GLY A 67 -0.26 -4.48 -4.55
CA GLY A 67 -1.07 -5.53 -3.93
C GLY A 67 -2.37 -5.04 -3.31
N GLY A 68 -2.63 -3.72 -3.40
CA GLY A 68 -3.76 -3.04 -2.79
C GLY A 68 -3.34 -2.10 -1.66
N VAL A 69 -4.26 -1.21 -1.27
CA VAL A 69 -4.17 -0.37 -0.08
C VAL A 69 -5.40 -0.66 0.78
N LEU A 70 -5.20 -0.96 2.05
CA LEU A 70 -6.25 -1.30 3.01
C LEU A 70 -6.12 -0.47 4.29
N LYS A 71 -7.15 -0.50 5.14
CA LYS A 71 -7.10 0.15 6.45
C LYS A 71 -6.63 -0.82 7.53
N TYR A 72 -5.50 -0.51 8.16
CA TYR A 72 -5.07 -1.18 9.38
C TYR A 72 -5.27 -0.23 10.57
N ARG A 73 -6.24 -0.55 11.44
CA ARG A 73 -6.57 0.26 12.62
C ARG A 73 -6.75 1.75 12.28
N GLY A 74 -7.41 2.04 11.16
CA GLY A 74 -7.66 3.39 10.66
C GLY A 74 -6.52 4.04 9.85
N THR A 75 -5.38 3.37 9.69
CA THR A 75 -4.24 3.86 8.88
C THR A 75 -4.15 3.14 7.54
N ASP A 76 -3.90 3.87 6.46
CA ASP A 76 -3.66 3.26 5.14
C ASP A 76 -2.33 2.52 5.12
N VAL A 77 -2.37 1.29 4.62
CA VAL A 77 -1.19 0.43 4.49
C VAL A 77 -1.22 -0.32 3.17
N VAL A 78 -0.04 -0.55 2.61
CA VAL A 78 0.14 -1.40 1.43
C VAL A 78 -0.07 -2.84 1.84
N ALA A 79 -0.96 -3.55 1.12
CA ALA A 79 -1.31 -4.93 1.37
C ALA A 79 -0.47 -5.90 0.52
N PRO A 80 -0.21 -7.13 0.96
CA PRO A 80 0.22 -8.19 0.05
C PRO A 80 -0.85 -8.47 -1.01
N TYR A 81 -0.41 -8.84 -2.22
CA TYR A 81 -1.32 -9.12 -3.33
C TYR A 81 -2.30 -10.25 -2.97
N GLY A 82 -3.59 -10.01 -3.19
CA GLY A 82 -4.65 -10.99 -2.93
C GLY A 82 -5.03 -11.15 -1.46
N MET A 83 -4.46 -10.36 -0.55
CA MET A 83 -4.79 -10.39 0.87
C MET A 83 -5.91 -9.40 1.21
N GLY A 84 -6.97 -9.88 1.87
CA GLY A 84 -8.05 -9.04 2.37
C GLY A 84 -7.69 -8.33 3.69
N GLU A 85 -8.47 -7.29 4.05
CA GLU A 85 -8.25 -6.46 5.23
C GLU A 85 -8.24 -7.27 6.55
N ASP A 86 -9.19 -8.18 6.72
CA ASP A 86 -9.30 -8.99 7.94
C ASP A 86 -8.12 -9.95 8.10
N ASP A 87 -7.70 -10.62 7.02
CA ASP A 87 -6.56 -11.54 7.04
C ASP A 87 -5.25 -10.78 7.31
N PHE A 88 -5.06 -9.65 6.62
CA PHE A 88 -3.91 -8.78 6.87
C PHE A 88 -3.88 -8.32 8.33
N THR A 89 -4.99 -7.83 8.85
CA THR A 89 -5.07 -7.31 10.23
C THR A 89 -4.75 -8.40 11.23
N SER A 90 -5.33 -9.60 11.06
CA SER A 90 -5.08 -10.75 11.92
C SER A 90 -3.60 -11.18 11.89
N LYS A 91 -3.03 -11.38 10.70
CA LYS A 91 -1.62 -11.77 10.53
C LYS A 91 -0.67 -10.72 11.10
N MET A 92 -0.96 -9.44 10.86
CA MET A 92 -0.15 -8.33 11.36
C MET A 92 -0.21 -8.20 12.88
N ASP A 93 -1.40 -8.36 13.48
CA ASP A 93 -1.56 -8.33 14.93
C ASP A 93 -0.79 -9.46 15.62
N ASN A 94 -0.83 -10.66 15.06
CA ASN A 94 -0.07 -11.82 15.53
C ASN A 94 1.44 -11.60 15.38
N ALA A 95 1.89 -11.21 14.18
CA ALA A 95 3.30 -10.96 13.90
C ALA A 95 3.88 -9.86 14.80
N ARG A 96 3.11 -8.81 15.06
CA ARG A 96 3.46 -7.76 16.01
C ARG A 96 3.56 -8.30 17.44
N ALA A 97 2.58 -9.07 17.91
CA ALA A 97 2.59 -9.60 19.27
C ALA A 97 3.88 -10.41 19.54
N GLU A 98 4.29 -11.22 18.57
CA GLU A 98 5.55 -11.96 18.63
C GLU A 98 6.78 -11.04 18.54
N ALA A 99 6.79 -10.07 17.62
CA ALA A 99 7.93 -9.16 17.42
C ALA A 99 8.21 -8.27 18.65
N PHE A 100 7.17 -7.90 19.41
CA PHE A 100 7.27 -7.07 20.61
C PHE A 100 7.22 -7.88 21.92
N LYS A 101 7.30 -9.21 21.85
CA LYS A 101 7.26 -10.08 23.04
C LYS A 101 8.38 -9.71 24.01
N GLY A 102 8.00 -9.35 25.24
CA GLY A 102 8.92 -8.91 26.29
C GLY A 102 9.44 -7.47 26.17
N LEU A 103 9.00 -6.70 25.15
CA LEU A 103 9.42 -5.30 24.93
C LEU A 103 8.36 -4.27 25.31
N GLY A 104 7.12 -4.73 25.60
CA GLY A 104 5.95 -3.87 25.70
C GLY A 104 5.47 -3.45 24.31
N SER A 105 4.23 -3.78 23.95
CA SER A 105 3.70 -3.45 22.63
C SER A 105 3.12 -2.04 22.64
N PRO A 106 3.64 -1.10 21.83
CA PRO A 106 3.09 0.25 21.76
C PRO A 106 1.65 0.21 21.21
N SER A 107 0.76 1.03 21.77
CA SER A 107 -0.64 1.09 21.36
C SER A 107 -0.84 1.76 20.00
N ASN A 108 0.01 2.74 19.67
CA ASN A 108 -0.06 3.54 18.44
C ASN A 108 1.08 3.20 17.49
N PHE A 109 0.87 2.20 16.64
CA PHE A 109 1.77 1.90 15.53
C PHE A 109 0.99 1.65 14.25
N ALA A 110 1.66 1.84 13.13
CA ALA A 110 1.16 1.51 11.80
C ALA A 110 2.20 0.66 11.05
N PRO A 111 1.80 -0.43 10.39
CA PRO A 111 2.68 -1.16 9.50
C PRO A 111 3.14 -0.27 8.34
N VAL A 112 4.40 -0.41 7.95
CA VAL A 112 4.97 0.27 6.77
C VAL A 112 5.67 -0.77 5.92
N LYS A 113 5.31 -0.84 4.64
CA LYS A 113 6.01 -1.68 3.66
C LYS A 113 7.39 -1.12 3.38
N LEU A 114 8.41 -1.92 3.63
CA LEU A 114 9.81 -1.55 3.39
C LEU A 114 10.27 -2.04 2.01
N PRO A 115 11.33 -1.45 1.43
CA PRO A 115 11.86 -1.89 0.14
C PRO A 115 12.37 -3.33 0.10
N SER A 116 12.58 -3.95 1.27
CA SER A 116 12.92 -5.37 1.40
C SER A 116 11.72 -6.30 1.18
N GLY A 117 10.51 -5.77 1.00
CA GLY A 117 9.27 -6.54 0.97
C GLY A 117 8.68 -6.86 2.35
N ARG A 118 9.45 -6.66 3.43
CA ARG A 118 9.00 -6.85 4.82
C ARG A 118 8.25 -5.63 5.34
N TYR A 119 7.51 -5.80 6.42
CA TYR A 119 6.82 -4.73 7.12
C TYR A 119 7.62 -4.29 8.34
N GLY A 120 7.86 -2.99 8.47
CA GLY A 120 8.29 -2.37 9.72
C GLY A 120 7.11 -1.81 10.49
N PHE A 121 7.33 -1.45 11.75
CA PHE A 121 6.30 -0.83 12.60
C PHE A 121 6.63 0.64 12.83
N ARG A 122 5.81 1.55 12.30
CA ARG A 122 5.92 2.99 12.55
C ARG A 122 5.35 3.32 13.92
N ILE A 123 6.12 4.00 14.76
CA ILE A 123 5.70 4.58 16.04
C ILE A 123 5.95 6.09 15.96
N GLY A 124 4.88 6.87 15.88
CA GLY A 124 4.97 8.31 15.58
C GLY A 124 5.69 8.57 14.25
N ASN A 125 6.84 9.24 14.31
CA ASN A 125 7.66 9.63 13.16
C ASN A 125 8.90 8.73 12.95
N ARG A 126 8.97 7.56 13.59
CA ARG A 126 10.11 6.64 13.46
C ARG A 126 9.65 5.20 13.29
N LEU A 127 10.53 4.37 12.75
CA LEU A 127 10.35 2.92 12.79
C LEU A 127 10.80 2.37 14.15
N ALA A 128 10.09 1.35 14.64
CA ALA A 128 10.44 0.62 15.84
C ALA A 128 11.77 -0.12 15.65
N THR A 129 12.62 -0.06 16.67
CA THR A 129 13.95 -0.70 16.65
C THR A 129 14.18 -1.53 17.90
N LYS A 130 14.92 -2.63 17.77
CA LYS A 130 15.48 -3.44 18.85
C LYS A 130 16.98 -3.53 18.64
N ASP A 131 17.78 -3.21 19.66
CA ASP A 131 19.26 -3.26 19.59
C ASP A 131 19.85 -2.49 18.39
N GLY A 132 19.23 -1.36 18.04
CA GLY A 132 19.65 -0.52 16.90
C GLY A 132 19.19 -1.01 15.52
N GLN A 133 18.50 -2.15 15.44
CA GLN A 133 17.97 -2.70 14.19
C GLN A 133 16.46 -2.51 14.09
N VAL A 134 15.96 -2.19 12.89
CA VAL A 134 14.52 -2.05 12.64
C VAL A 134 13.82 -3.40 12.85
N ILE A 135 12.77 -3.40 13.66
CA ILE A 135 11.91 -4.57 13.85
C ILE A 135 11.09 -4.76 12.58
N THR A 136 11.22 -5.93 11.94
CA THR A 136 10.48 -6.23 10.71
C THR A 136 9.86 -7.62 10.73
N VAL A 137 8.69 -7.72 10.13
CA VAL A 137 7.95 -8.98 9.96
C VAL A 137 7.67 -9.24 8.50
N GLU A 138 7.50 -10.51 8.16
CA GLU A 138 7.04 -10.94 6.85
C GLU A 138 5.56 -11.31 6.96
N ILE A 139 4.77 -10.85 5.99
CA ILE A 139 3.33 -11.15 5.89
C ILE A 139 3.10 -11.64 4.46
N ASN A 140 2.70 -12.91 4.36
CA ASN A 140 2.42 -13.62 3.12
C ASN A 140 0.94 -14.00 3.06
#